data_AF-A0A1V5BMF7-F1
#
_entry.id   AF-A0A1V5BMF7-F1
#
_cell.length_a   1.000
_cell.length_b   1.000
_cell.length_c   1.000
_cell.angle_alpha   90.00
_cell.angle_beta   90.00
_cell.angle_gamma   90.00
#
_symmetry.space_group_name_H-M   'P 1'
#
loop_
_entity.id
_entity.type
_entity.pdbx_description
1 polymer ?
#
loop_
_entity_poly.entity_id
_entity_poly.type
_entity_poly.pdbx_seq_one_letter_code
_entity_poly.pdbx_strand_id
1 'polypeptide(L)'
;MNPRKLSLEDYFIRTNFFDLLPLATQIAENLGFSREEMIEAVCKVYDKFCRYPPTKNRTAWFSLVFKEKLYEARGDLLSLRSQS
;
A
#
# COMPACT_ATOMS: atom_id res chain seq x y z
N MET A 1 -6.21 -24.58 -6.18
CA MET A 1 -5.96 -23.18 -5.77
C MET A 1 -5.00 -23.20 -4.58
N ASN A 2 -3.91 -22.44 -4.62
CA ASN A 2 -2.84 -22.49 -3.61
C ASN A 2 -3.22 -21.58 -2.41
N PRO A 3 -3.38 -22.07 -1.18
CA PRO A 3 -4.02 -21.32 -0.09
C PRO A 3 -3.16 -20.21 0.56
N ARG A 4 -2.04 -19.78 -0.03
CA ARG A 4 -1.05 -18.90 0.64
C ARG A 4 -0.39 -17.79 -0.20
N LYS A 5 -1.06 -17.28 -1.24
CA LYS A 5 -0.72 -15.94 -1.77
C LYS A 5 -1.99 -15.12 -1.89
N LEU A 6 -2.15 -14.18 -0.96
CA LEU A 6 -3.20 -13.17 -1.03
C LEU A 6 -2.94 -12.29 -2.26
N SER A 7 -4.01 -11.96 -2.97
CA SER A 7 -3.99 -11.01 -4.09
C SER A 7 -3.84 -9.57 -3.58
N LEU A 8 -3.52 -8.63 -4.47
CA LEU A 8 -3.49 -7.20 -4.12
C LEU A 8 -4.86 -6.75 -3.58
N GLU A 9 -5.92 -7.20 -4.24
CA GLU A 9 -7.31 -6.97 -3.88
C GLU A 9 -7.61 -7.44 -2.45
N ASP A 10 -7.14 -8.63 -2.07
CA ASP A 10 -7.34 -9.17 -0.72
C ASP A 10 -6.73 -8.26 0.37
N TYR A 11 -5.55 -7.68 0.12
CA TYR A 11 -4.93 -6.74 1.06
C TYR A 11 -5.73 -5.45 1.17
N PHE A 12 -6.19 -4.91 0.04
CA PHE A 12 -7.03 -3.71 0.01
C PHE A 12 -8.39 -3.93 0.69
N ILE A 13 -8.98 -5.13 0.56
CA ILE A 13 -10.19 -5.52 1.28
C ILE A 13 -9.92 -5.58 2.79
N ARG A 14 -8.87 -6.30 3.22
CA ARG A 14 -8.54 -6.49 4.65
C ARG A 14 -8.17 -5.20 5.37
N THR A 15 -7.59 -4.24 4.66
CA THR A 15 -7.22 -2.93 5.19
C THR A 15 -8.34 -1.90 5.10
N ASN A 16 -9.52 -2.29 4.60
CA ASN A 16 -10.66 -1.40 4.40
C ASN A 16 -10.33 -0.20 3.50
N PHE A 17 -9.52 -0.40 2.45
CA PHE A 17 -9.17 0.60 1.42
C PHE A 17 -9.51 0.16 0.00
N PHE A 18 -10.32 -0.91 -0.16
CA PHE A 18 -10.69 -1.45 -1.46
C PHE A 18 -11.33 -0.44 -2.41
N ASP A 19 -12.12 0.49 -1.88
CA ASP A 19 -12.70 1.61 -2.63
C ASP A 19 -11.65 2.54 -3.26
N LEU A 20 -10.43 2.55 -2.73
CA LEU A 20 -9.31 3.37 -3.21
C LEU A 20 -8.30 2.58 -4.05
N LEU A 21 -8.55 1.29 -4.33
CA LEU A 21 -7.67 0.47 -5.16
C LEU A 21 -7.44 1.06 -6.57
N PRO A 22 -8.44 1.61 -7.29
CA PRO A 22 -8.20 2.24 -8.59
C PRO A 22 -7.24 3.44 -8.50
N LEU A 23 -7.40 4.29 -7.48
CA LEU A 23 -6.51 5.42 -7.23
C LEU A 23 -5.09 4.95 -6.87
N ALA A 24 -4.97 3.94 -6.01
CA ALA A 24 -3.68 3.36 -5.64
C ALA A 24 -2.94 2.79 -6.86
N THR A 25 -3.66 2.09 -7.74
CA THR A 25 -3.13 1.53 -8.98
C THR A 25 -2.60 2.63 -9.89
N GLN A 26 -3.40 3.69 -10.11
CA GLN A 26 -2.97 4.84 -10.92
C GLN A 26 -1.72 5.52 -10.35
N ILE A 27 -1.65 5.72 -9.03
CA ILE A 27 -0.47 6.31 -8.37
C ILE A 27 0.76 5.42 -8.58
N ALA A 28 0.61 4.12 -8.36
CA ALA A 28 1.71 3.15 -8.48
C ALA A 28 2.22 3.09 -9.93
N GLU A 29 1.34 3.00 -10.91
CA GLU A 29 1.70 2.98 -12.34
C GLU A 29 2.44 4.25 -12.76
N ASN A 30 1.91 5.43 -12.38
CA ASN A 30 2.52 6.71 -12.72
C ASN A 30 3.93 6.90 -12.14
N LEU A 31 4.21 6.26 -11.01
CA LEU A 31 5.50 6.37 -10.31
C LEU A 31 6.38 5.13 -10.49
N GLY A 32 5.92 4.13 -11.26
CA GLY A 32 6.64 2.90 -11.56
C GLY A 32 6.83 1.98 -10.34
N PHE A 33 5.82 1.83 -9.48
CA PHE A 33 5.84 0.88 -8.36
C PHE A 33 5.23 -0.48 -8.73
N SER A 34 5.78 -1.54 -8.16
CA SER A 34 5.33 -2.92 -8.35
C SER A 34 4.14 -3.28 -7.45
N ARG A 35 3.48 -4.39 -7.78
CA ARG A 35 2.39 -4.93 -6.96
C ARG A 35 2.85 -5.27 -5.53
N GLU A 36 4.05 -5.81 -5.37
CA GLU A 36 4.63 -6.13 -4.07
C GLU A 36 4.85 -4.86 -3.23
N GLU A 37 5.32 -3.78 -3.86
CA GLU A 37 5.48 -2.48 -3.21
C GLU A 37 4.11 -1.91 -2.78
N MET A 38 3.06 -2.07 -3.59
CA MET A 38 1.70 -1.65 -3.24
C MET A 38 1.11 -2.43 -2.06
N ILE A 39 1.35 -3.75 -2.00
CA ILE A 39 0.87 -4.62 -0.91
C ILE A 39 1.50 -4.16 0.42
N GLU A 40 2.82 -3.97 0.43
CA GLU A 40 3.51 -3.51 1.63
C GLU A 40 3.06 -2.09 2.02
N ALA A 41 2.92 -1.20 1.03
CA ALA A 41 2.48 0.15 1.27
C ALA A 41 1.07 0.21 1.88
N VAL A 42 0.09 -0.57 1.40
CA VAL A 42 -1.28 -0.54 1.94
C VAL A 42 -1.35 -1.08 3.37
N CYS A 43 -0.53 -2.08 3.72
CA CYS A 43 -0.38 -2.54 5.10
C CYS A 43 0.17 -1.43 6.00
N LYS A 44 1.22 -0.72 5.57
CA LYS A 44 1.78 0.43 6.32
C LYS A 44 0.82 1.61 6.40
N VAL A 45 -0.01 1.84 5.38
CA VAL A 45 -1.09 2.85 5.44
C VAL A 45 -2.11 2.45 6.51
N TYR A 46 -2.50 1.18 6.57
CA TYR A 46 -3.43 0.68 7.57
C TYR A 46 -2.86 0.82 8.99
N ASP A 47 -1.58 0.53 9.19
CA ASP A 47 -0.91 0.75 10.48
C ASP A 47 -0.97 2.23 10.90
N LYS A 48 -0.72 3.15 9.96
CA LYS A 48 -0.80 4.60 10.21
C LYS A 48 -2.25 5.03 10.46
N PHE A 49 -3.22 4.47 9.75
CA PHE A 49 -4.65 4.72 9.95
C PHE A 49 -5.11 4.29 11.35
N CYS A 50 -4.68 3.12 11.83
CA CYS A 50 -5.04 2.63 13.16
C CYS A 50 -4.50 3.53 14.28
N ARG A 51 -3.33 4.16 14.09
CA ARG A 51 -2.73 5.08 15.07
C ARG A 51 -3.26 6.52 14.94
N TYR A 52 -3.42 6.98 13.71
CA TYR A 52 -3.72 8.37 13.37
C TYR A 52 -4.74 8.44 12.21
N PRO A 53 -6.02 8.15 12.47
CA PRO A 53 -7.04 8.15 11.43
C PRO A 53 -7.27 9.57 10.88
N PRO A 54 -7.61 9.72 9.58
CA PRO A 54 -7.92 11.02 9.00
C PRO A 54 -9.18 11.62 9.61
N THR A 55 -9.17 12.94 9.83
CA THR A 55 -10.29 13.67 10.45
C THR A 55 -11.27 14.28 9.45
N LYS A 56 -10.91 14.36 8.16
CA LYS A 56 -11.73 15.00 7.11
C LYS A 56 -11.77 14.20 5.81
N ASN A 57 -10.72 14.29 5.00
CA ASN A 57 -10.71 13.73 3.66
C ASN A 57 -9.87 12.44 3.63
N ARG A 58 -10.54 11.29 3.77
CA ARG A 58 -9.90 9.97 3.76
C ARG A 58 -9.16 9.70 2.45
N THR A 59 -9.70 10.10 1.31
CA THR A 59 -9.07 9.88 -0.01
C THR A 59 -7.79 10.70 -0.19
N ALA A 60 -7.83 11.98 0.13
CA ALA A 60 -6.65 12.85 0.05
C ALA A 60 -5.58 12.47 1.07
N TRP A 61 -5.99 12.07 2.27
CA TRP A 61 -5.07 11.54 3.28
C TRP A 61 -4.44 10.22 2.79
N PHE A 62 -5.24 9.31 2.25
CA PHE A 62 -4.77 8.04 1.72
C PHE A 62 -3.77 8.26 0.59
N SER A 63 -4.07 9.11 -0.40
CA SER A 63 -3.16 9.32 -1.54
C SER A 63 -1.79 9.85 -1.11
N LEU A 64 -1.77 10.79 -0.15
CA LEU A 64 -0.54 11.34 0.42
C LEU A 64 0.26 10.26 1.16
N VAL A 65 -0.40 9.55 2.07
CA VAL A 65 0.23 8.52 2.91
C VAL A 65 0.66 7.32 2.07
N PHE A 66 -0.16 6.86 1.14
CA PHE A 66 0.15 5.75 0.25
C PHE A 66 1.39 6.05 -0.59
N LYS A 67 1.51 7.26 -1.13
CA LYS A 67 2.72 7.69 -1.85
C LYS A 67 3.97 7.64 -0.96
N GLU A 68 3.88 8.16 0.27
CA GLU A 68 4.97 8.05 1.27
C GLU A 68 5.35 6.58 1.51
N LYS A 69 4.36 5.71 1.71
CA LYS A 69 4.58 4.28 2.04
C LYS A 69 5.05 3.44 0.86
N LEU A 70 4.77 3.84 -0.38
CA LEU A 70 5.34 3.20 -1.57
C LEU A 70 6.86 3.36 -1.62
N TYR A 71 7.39 4.56 -1.37
CA TYR A 71 8.83 4.78 -1.32
C TYR A 71 9.50 4.04 -0.15
N GLU A 72 8.85 4.03 1.02
CA GLU A 72 9.30 3.25 2.17
C GLU A 72 9.37 1.75 1.83
N ALA A 73 8.28 1.18 1.28
CA ALA A 73 8.21 -0.21 0.87
C ALA A 73 9.29 -0.60 -0.15
N ARG A 74 9.57 0.27 -1.13
CA ARG A 74 10.67 0.08 -2.07
C ARG A 74 12.02 -0.01 -1.35
N GLY A 75 12.28 0.92 -0.44
CA GLY A 75 13.50 0.94 0.36
C GLY A 75 13.68 -0.35 1.17
N ASP A 76 12.62 -0.81 1.82
CA ASP A 76 12.61 -2.04 2.60
C ASP A 76 12.88 -3.27 1.71
N LEU A 77 12.19 -3.39 0.57
CA LEU A 77 12.36 -4.51 -0.35
C LEU A 77 13.76 -4.53 -0.99
N LEU A 78 14.32 -3.38 -1.34
CA LEU A 78 15.70 -3.29 -1.83
C LEU A 78 16.71 -3.70 -0.74
N SER A 79 16.47 -3.29 0.50
CA SER A 79 17.33 -3.64 1.64
C SER A 79 17.27 -5.13 1.98
N LEU A 80 16.10 -5.75 1.89
CA LEU A 80 15.95 -7.20 2.08
C LEU A 80 16.69 -7.99 0.98
N ARG A 81 16.65 -7.51 -0.27
CA ARG A 81 17.35 -8.14 -1.40
C ARG A 81 18.87 -7.99 -1.34
N SER A 82 19.39 -6.94 -0.71
CA SER A 82 20.84 -6.77 -0.56
C SER A 82 21.44 -7.61 0.56
N GLN A 83 20.61 -8.17 1.44
CA GLN A 83 21.00 -9.05 2.55
C GLN A 83 20.89 -10.55 2.21
N SER A 84 20.36 -10.89 1.03
CA SER A 84 20.12 -12.27 0.57
C SER A 84 21.20 -12.80 -0.37
#